data_AF-A0AAN8Q3D5-F1
#
_entry.id   AF-A0AAN8Q3D5-F1
#
_cell.length_a   1.000
_cell.length_b   1.000
_cell.length_c   1.000
_cell.angle_alpha   90.00
_cell.angle_beta   90.00
_cell.angle_gamma   90.00
#
_symmetry.space_group_name_H-M   'P 1'
#
loop_
_entity.id
_entity.type
_entity.pdbx_description
1 polymer ?
#
loop_
_entity_poly.entity_id
_entity_poly.type
_entity_poly.pdbx_seq_one_letter_code
_entity_poly.pdbx_strand_id
1 'polypeptide(L)'
;MSFAWPEVSTARKEKRKELTLHGADINERIESGGLDEHIFKLNLLNYLDISKTCLPNLSESIGKLTELMRLSLGNNQLTTLPPTIGNLSKLKLLDLSNNKLESLPEELSQLTHLETLNLSVNKLTRIPLIGKLAALAIFDVSYNELTELPDGISENHEYLTQIRAGHNKLTELPEDLSNLVRLTTLDVSENKLKDLPLQLCECPKLKEFNGKGNCIGERRLAKMVDQGQFKVMMTYLSAELQKQKEREGKSDKKSKSKKKKKGKDKDDEEIDLAKNMISVLRFPLEDESGVTVSVQVPVVTVRPYIVCCIVRHLNLKKSLNMFKHFITLQTRLHDTVCQKRQAATIATHDMKFIKGPLTYTAEFPQLLKITPLFKFKEVSAQKLMRDLVEEAEALRKEKKRNTISGIHKYLELLKGKVQYPCLRDASDQVISFPPITNSDKTKISDETTDILIEVTSSTSLDVCKNVMEELLKETLLLGIGRPDNTPPSTEPKEADTSEGAGATKPEKLILVVEQVKIVDHEGALKVLYPSRTDLTCDAFQVIRNYD
;
A
#
# COMPACT_ATOMS: atom_id res chain seq x y z
N MET A 1 -42.24 16.67 -30.17
CA MET A 1 -40.77 16.50 -30.21
C MET A 1 -40.18 17.71 -29.51
N SER A 2 -39.50 17.56 -28.37
CA SER A 2 -38.82 18.72 -27.78
C SER A 2 -37.64 19.09 -28.66
N PHE A 3 -37.52 20.39 -28.97
CA PHE A 3 -36.36 20.90 -29.70
C PHE A 3 -35.17 20.98 -28.73
N ALA A 4 -33.97 20.64 -29.23
CA ALA A 4 -32.74 20.81 -28.46
C ALA A 4 -32.54 22.29 -28.12
N TRP A 5 -32.00 22.57 -26.94
CA TRP A 5 -31.72 23.94 -26.52
C TRP A 5 -30.73 24.61 -27.49
N PRO A 6 -30.82 25.94 -27.69
CA PRO A 6 -29.96 26.67 -28.63
C PRO A 6 -28.46 26.45 -28.37
N GLU A 7 -28.06 26.40 -27.10
CA GLU A 7 -26.69 26.22 -26.63
C GLU A 7 -26.17 24.83 -27.01
N VAL A 8 -27.01 23.79 -26.83
CA VAL A 8 -26.73 22.39 -27.17
C VAL A 8 -26.66 22.20 -28.68
N SER A 9 -27.59 22.82 -29.41
CA SER A 9 -27.60 22.81 -30.88
C SER A 9 -26.35 23.45 -31.47
N THR A 10 -25.92 24.57 -30.90
CA THR A 10 -24.71 25.29 -31.30
C THR A 10 -23.46 24.47 -30.99
N ALA A 11 -23.35 23.93 -29.78
CA ALA A 11 -22.24 23.05 -29.39
C ALA A 11 -22.10 21.85 -30.32
N ARG A 12 -23.22 21.23 -30.71
CA ARG A 12 -23.25 20.14 -31.69
C ARG A 12 -22.76 20.58 -33.07
N LYS A 13 -23.29 21.69 -33.58
CA LYS A 13 -22.96 22.21 -34.93
C LYS A 13 -21.47 22.57 -35.04
N GLU A 14 -20.93 23.18 -34.00
CA GLU A 14 -19.53 23.65 -33.95
C GLU A 14 -18.54 22.61 -33.41
N LYS A 15 -19.01 21.40 -33.03
CA LYS A 15 -18.20 20.34 -32.43
C LYS A 15 -17.40 20.83 -31.20
N ARG A 16 -18.05 21.63 -30.35
CA ARG A 16 -17.43 22.15 -29.13
C ARG A 16 -17.07 21.00 -28.18
N LYS A 17 -15.94 21.16 -27.50
CA LYS A 17 -15.48 20.23 -26.44
C LYS A 17 -15.89 20.69 -25.04
N GLU A 18 -16.51 21.86 -24.93
CA GLU A 18 -16.88 22.47 -23.66
C GLU A 18 -18.30 23.02 -23.76
N LEU A 19 -19.08 22.82 -22.70
CA LEU A 19 -20.44 23.31 -22.59
C LEU A 19 -20.71 23.72 -21.14
N THR A 20 -21.12 24.96 -20.95
CA THR A 20 -21.52 25.51 -19.65
C THR A 20 -22.97 25.95 -19.76
N LEU A 21 -23.81 25.48 -18.84
CA LEU A 21 -25.23 25.77 -18.75
C LEU A 21 -25.51 26.40 -17.38
N HIS A 22 -25.65 27.72 -17.35
CA HIS A 22 -25.93 28.49 -16.14
C HIS A 22 -26.86 29.66 -16.46
N GLY A 23 -27.39 30.32 -15.43
CA GLY A 23 -28.25 31.49 -15.55
C GLY A 23 -29.74 31.19 -15.35
N ALA A 24 -30.54 32.26 -15.20
CA ALA A 24 -31.96 32.16 -14.86
C ALA A 24 -32.76 31.39 -15.92
N ASP A 25 -32.50 31.65 -17.20
CA ASP A 25 -33.21 30.98 -18.31
C ASP A 25 -32.98 29.46 -18.33
N ILE A 26 -31.74 29.02 -18.09
CA ILE A 26 -31.42 27.59 -17.98
C ILE A 26 -32.12 26.98 -16.78
N ASN A 27 -32.14 27.70 -15.65
CA ASN A 27 -32.81 27.26 -14.43
C ASN A 27 -34.32 27.05 -14.66
N GLU A 28 -34.98 28.01 -15.32
CA GLU A 28 -36.41 27.92 -15.65
C GLU A 28 -36.71 26.74 -16.60
N ARG A 29 -35.83 26.48 -17.58
CA ARG A 29 -35.97 25.32 -18.48
C ARG A 29 -35.80 23.99 -17.73
N ILE A 30 -34.85 23.91 -16.80
CA ILE A 30 -34.65 22.71 -15.97
C ILE A 30 -35.86 22.49 -15.05
N GLU A 31 -36.40 23.55 -14.46
CA GLU A 31 -37.58 23.48 -13.57
C GLU A 31 -38.84 23.04 -14.33
N SER A 32 -39.04 23.54 -15.55
CA SER A 32 -40.22 23.25 -16.36
C SER A 32 -40.19 21.90 -17.09
N GLY A 33 -39.00 21.40 -17.47
CA GLY A 33 -38.89 20.24 -18.36
C GLY A 33 -37.69 19.32 -18.13
N GLY A 34 -36.87 19.57 -17.12
CA GLY A 34 -35.64 18.82 -16.86
C GLY A 34 -34.48 19.21 -17.79
N LEU A 35 -33.38 18.49 -17.67
CA LEU A 35 -32.18 18.71 -18.48
C LEU A 35 -32.41 18.25 -19.94
N ASP A 36 -31.91 19.03 -20.91
CA ASP A 36 -32.01 18.65 -22.33
C ASP A 36 -31.25 17.35 -22.64
N GLU A 37 -32.00 16.29 -22.92
CA GLU A 37 -31.47 14.95 -23.27
C GLU A 37 -30.56 14.96 -24.52
N HIS A 38 -30.61 16.00 -25.35
CA HIS A 38 -29.71 16.13 -26.50
C HIS A 38 -28.25 16.39 -26.09
N ILE A 39 -28.00 16.86 -24.87
CA ILE A 39 -26.64 17.04 -24.33
C ILE A 39 -25.87 15.71 -24.36
N PHE A 40 -26.54 14.60 -24.07
CA PHE A 40 -25.93 13.27 -24.05
C PHE A 40 -25.58 12.69 -25.43
N LYS A 41 -25.84 13.46 -26.51
CA LYS A 41 -25.40 13.15 -27.88
C LYS A 41 -24.11 13.90 -28.26
N LEU A 42 -23.59 14.77 -27.39
CA LEU A 42 -22.37 15.55 -27.60
C LEU A 42 -21.12 14.72 -27.25
N ASN A 43 -20.84 13.68 -28.02
CA ASN A 43 -19.79 12.69 -27.69
C ASN A 43 -18.35 13.24 -27.73
N LEU A 44 -18.14 14.50 -28.14
CA LEU A 44 -16.84 15.17 -28.18
C LEU A 44 -16.57 16.04 -26.95
N LEU A 45 -17.50 16.05 -25.99
CA LEU A 45 -17.44 16.93 -24.84
C LEU A 45 -16.41 16.44 -23.83
N ASN A 46 -15.45 17.30 -23.51
CA ASN A 46 -14.42 17.10 -22.48
C ASN A 46 -14.79 17.80 -21.18
N TYR A 47 -15.56 18.89 -21.24
CA TYR A 47 -15.99 19.66 -20.07
C TYR A 47 -17.48 19.98 -20.14
N LEU A 48 -18.19 19.59 -19.08
CA LEU A 48 -19.60 19.91 -18.89
C LEU A 48 -19.77 20.58 -17.53
N ASP A 49 -20.35 21.77 -17.53
CA ASP A 49 -20.69 22.50 -16.32
C ASP A 49 -22.17 22.86 -16.33
N ILE A 50 -22.90 22.35 -15.35
CA ILE A 50 -24.31 22.64 -15.10
C ILE A 50 -24.46 23.10 -13.64
N SER A 51 -23.45 23.80 -13.11
CA SER A 51 -23.44 24.27 -11.74
C SER A 51 -24.38 25.46 -11.53
N LYS A 52 -24.84 25.64 -10.28
CA LYS A 52 -25.73 26.74 -9.86
C LYS A 52 -27.05 26.75 -10.63
N THR A 53 -27.67 25.58 -10.77
CA THR A 53 -29.01 25.41 -11.32
C THR A 53 -29.91 24.65 -10.35
N CYS A 54 -31.12 24.28 -10.76
CA CYS A 54 -32.10 23.56 -9.95
C CYS A 54 -32.15 22.06 -10.27
N LEU A 55 -31.11 21.51 -10.92
CA LEU A 55 -31.11 20.14 -11.43
C LEU A 55 -31.43 19.11 -10.32
N PRO A 56 -32.59 18.41 -10.39
CA PRO A 56 -33.02 17.52 -9.32
C PRO A 56 -32.45 16.11 -9.43
N ASN A 57 -32.16 15.66 -10.66
CA ASN A 57 -31.57 14.35 -10.94
C ASN A 57 -30.69 14.42 -12.20
N LEU A 58 -29.75 13.48 -12.29
CA LEU A 58 -28.88 13.30 -13.44
C LEU A 58 -29.30 12.03 -14.19
N SER A 59 -29.63 12.18 -15.48
CA SER A 59 -30.05 11.07 -16.34
C SER A 59 -28.94 10.02 -16.51
N GLU A 60 -29.31 8.74 -16.59
CA GLU A 60 -28.38 7.63 -16.86
C GLU A 60 -27.60 7.81 -18.17
N SER A 61 -28.15 8.59 -19.10
CA SER A 61 -27.49 8.93 -20.37
C SER A 61 -26.18 9.69 -20.19
N ILE A 62 -25.86 10.21 -19.00
CA ILE A 62 -24.55 10.84 -18.72
C ILE A 62 -23.39 9.93 -19.08
N GLY A 63 -23.53 8.62 -18.85
CA GLY A 63 -22.50 7.62 -19.16
C GLY A 63 -22.17 7.47 -20.65
N LYS A 64 -22.91 8.13 -21.56
CA LYS A 64 -22.60 8.20 -22.99
C LYS A 64 -21.49 9.21 -23.32
N LEU A 65 -21.21 10.16 -22.43
CA LEU A 65 -20.19 11.19 -22.62
C LEU A 65 -18.80 10.66 -22.25
N THR A 66 -18.35 9.58 -22.88
CA THR A 66 -17.12 8.84 -22.52
C THR A 66 -15.82 9.65 -22.63
N GLU A 67 -15.83 10.75 -23.37
CA GLU A 67 -14.70 11.68 -23.54
C GLU A 67 -14.60 12.74 -22.43
N LEU A 68 -15.58 12.77 -21.51
CA LEU A 68 -15.65 13.80 -20.49
C LEU A 68 -14.48 13.67 -19.49
N MET A 69 -13.75 14.76 -19.33
CA MET A 69 -12.61 14.90 -18.42
C MET A 69 -12.98 15.72 -17.18
N ARG A 70 -13.95 16.63 -17.28
CA ARG A 70 -14.40 17.51 -16.20
C ARG A 70 -15.91 17.58 -16.17
N LEU A 71 -16.50 17.28 -15.02
CA LEU A 71 -17.94 17.38 -14.79
C LEU A 71 -18.19 18.22 -13.54
N SER A 72 -18.83 19.37 -13.73
CA SER A 72 -19.21 20.30 -12.67
C SER A 72 -20.72 20.34 -12.53
N LEU A 73 -21.21 19.83 -11.40
CA LEU A 73 -22.61 19.75 -11.02
C LEU A 73 -22.85 20.38 -9.64
N GLY A 74 -21.93 21.23 -9.17
CA GLY A 74 -22.03 21.86 -7.87
C GLY A 74 -23.20 22.85 -7.78
N ASN A 75 -23.73 23.08 -6.59
CA ASN A 75 -24.87 23.99 -6.34
C ASN A 75 -26.12 23.59 -7.15
N ASN A 76 -26.56 22.34 -6.98
CA ASN A 76 -27.77 21.80 -7.61
C ASN A 76 -28.67 21.14 -6.54
N GLN A 77 -29.67 20.37 -6.96
CA GLN A 77 -30.60 19.69 -6.06
C GLN A 77 -30.51 18.16 -6.15
N LEU A 78 -29.37 17.63 -6.61
CA LEU A 78 -29.18 16.19 -6.81
C LEU A 78 -29.29 15.44 -5.49
N THR A 79 -30.13 14.41 -5.46
CA THR A 79 -30.29 13.51 -4.30
C THR A 79 -29.55 12.18 -4.46
N THR A 80 -29.31 11.76 -5.70
CA THR A 80 -28.58 10.54 -6.08
C THR A 80 -27.77 10.77 -7.35
N LEU A 81 -26.86 9.84 -7.66
CA LEU A 81 -26.17 9.77 -8.94
C LEU A 81 -26.48 8.45 -9.64
N PRO A 82 -26.62 8.45 -10.97
CA PRO A 82 -26.81 7.22 -11.73
C PRO A 82 -25.54 6.36 -11.69
N PRO A 83 -25.66 5.02 -11.59
CA PRO A 83 -24.51 4.10 -11.68
C PRO A 83 -23.66 4.29 -12.93
N THR A 84 -24.27 4.75 -14.03
CA THR A 84 -23.59 5.01 -15.31
C THR A 84 -22.54 6.13 -15.24
N ILE A 85 -22.44 6.87 -14.12
CA ILE A 85 -21.34 7.79 -13.86
C ILE A 85 -19.97 7.08 -13.96
N GLY A 86 -19.89 5.79 -13.58
CA GLY A 86 -18.67 4.98 -13.66
C GLY A 86 -18.16 4.78 -15.10
N ASN A 87 -19.00 4.99 -16.12
CA ASN A 87 -18.60 4.85 -17.52
C ASN A 87 -17.70 6.01 -18.00
N LEU A 88 -17.60 7.10 -17.23
CA LEU A 88 -16.78 8.27 -17.56
C LEU A 88 -15.28 8.00 -17.28
N SER A 89 -14.72 6.98 -17.92
CA SER A 89 -13.37 6.46 -17.65
C SER A 89 -12.22 7.49 -17.77
N LYS A 90 -12.44 8.61 -18.47
CA LYS A 90 -11.47 9.71 -18.67
C LYS A 90 -11.65 10.87 -17.69
N LEU A 91 -12.62 10.78 -16.76
CA LEU A 91 -12.94 11.86 -15.85
C LEU A 91 -11.80 12.09 -14.85
N LYS A 92 -11.33 13.33 -14.79
CA LYS A 92 -10.27 13.82 -13.89
C LYS A 92 -10.82 14.69 -12.77
N LEU A 93 -11.91 15.41 -13.02
CA LEU A 93 -12.54 16.27 -12.03
C LEU A 93 -14.04 16.00 -11.98
N LEU A 94 -14.53 15.72 -10.78
CA LEU A 94 -15.95 15.60 -10.47
C LEU A 94 -16.29 16.53 -9.31
N ASP A 95 -17.06 17.58 -9.59
CA ASP A 95 -17.59 18.50 -8.59
C ASP A 95 -19.10 18.29 -8.41
N LEU A 96 -19.47 17.86 -7.21
CA LEU A 96 -20.83 17.58 -6.76
C LEU A 96 -21.15 18.39 -5.50
N SER A 97 -20.36 19.42 -5.21
CA SER A 97 -20.51 20.21 -4.00
C SER A 97 -21.87 20.91 -3.90
N ASN A 98 -22.35 21.16 -2.70
CA ASN A 98 -23.62 21.84 -2.45
C ASN A 98 -24.80 21.21 -3.21
N ASN A 99 -25.05 19.93 -2.92
CA ASN A 99 -26.18 19.15 -3.41
C ASN A 99 -26.93 18.54 -2.20
N LYS A 100 -27.83 17.59 -2.46
CA LYS A 100 -28.61 16.88 -1.44
C LYS A 100 -28.30 15.38 -1.45
N LEU A 101 -27.09 14.98 -1.85
CA LEU A 101 -26.71 13.58 -2.01
C LEU A 101 -26.70 12.86 -0.65
N GLU A 102 -27.42 11.76 -0.54
CA GLU A 102 -27.47 10.90 0.66
C GLU A 102 -26.59 9.65 0.51
N SER A 103 -26.34 9.22 -0.72
CA SER A 103 -25.48 8.09 -1.06
C SER A 103 -24.83 8.28 -2.43
N LEU A 104 -23.80 7.48 -2.71
CA LEU A 104 -23.09 7.44 -3.99
C LEU A 104 -23.12 6.00 -4.53
N PRO A 105 -23.18 5.82 -5.86
CA PRO A 105 -23.10 4.49 -6.48
C PRO A 105 -21.70 3.88 -6.29
N GLU A 106 -21.62 2.55 -6.17
CA GLU A 106 -20.36 1.81 -6.05
C GLU A 106 -19.49 1.94 -7.32
N GLU A 107 -20.13 2.20 -8.45
CA GLU A 107 -19.52 2.46 -9.75
C GLU A 107 -18.64 3.73 -9.76
N LEU A 108 -18.75 4.61 -8.76
CA LEU A 108 -17.81 5.73 -8.61
C LEU A 108 -16.36 5.23 -8.54
N SER A 109 -16.12 4.04 -7.99
CA SER A 109 -14.80 3.39 -7.92
C SER A 109 -14.19 3.04 -9.28
N GLN A 110 -14.95 3.13 -10.38
CA GLN A 110 -14.48 2.88 -11.75
C GLN A 110 -13.75 4.09 -12.35
N LEU A 111 -13.87 5.28 -11.74
CA LEU A 111 -13.24 6.52 -12.18
C LEU A 111 -11.74 6.55 -11.83
N THR A 112 -10.97 5.60 -12.33
CA THR A 112 -9.55 5.37 -11.98
C THR A 112 -8.62 6.54 -12.30
N HIS A 113 -9.01 7.43 -13.21
CA HIS A 113 -8.27 8.65 -13.58
C HIS A 113 -8.71 9.90 -12.81
N LEU A 114 -9.60 9.77 -11.83
CA LEU A 114 -10.13 10.91 -11.07
C LEU A 114 -9.05 11.51 -10.18
N GLU A 115 -8.70 12.76 -10.42
CA GLU A 115 -7.69 13.52 -9.70
C GLU A 115 -8.32 14.39 -8.60
N THR A 116 -9.56 14.87 -8.80
CA THR A 116 -10.29 15.71 -7.86
C THR A 116 -11.72 15.23 -7.71
N LEU A 117 -12.12 14.95 -6.47
CA LEU A 117 -13.48 14.61 -6.08
C LEU A 117 -13.94 15.59 -5.00
N ASN A 118 -14.91 16.44 -5.35
CA ASN A 118 -15.54 17.37 -4.42
C ASN A 118 -16.99 16.96 -4.17
N LEU A 119 -17.27 16.54 -2.94
CA LEU A 119 -18.56 16.10 -2.42
C LEU A 119 -19.01 16.99 -1.24
N SER A 120 -18.36 18.14 -1.04
CA SER A 120 -18.64 19.01 0.09
C SER A 120 -20.08 19.53 0.10
N VAL A 121 -20.63 19.81 1.29
CA VAL A 121 -22.00 20.34 1.45
C VAL A 121 -23.04 19.41 0.82
N ASN A 122 -23.14 18.20 1.38
CA ASN A 122 -24.14 17.20 1.00
C ASN A 122 -24.72 16.56 2.29
N LYS A 123 -25.44 15.45 2.17
CA LYS A 123 -26.03 14.70 3.30
C LYS A 123 -25.47 13.28 3.39
N LEU A 124 -24.23 13.08 2.95
CA LEU A 124 -23.61 11.77 2.87
C LEU A 124 -23.35 11.23 4.27
N THR A 125 -23.85 10.03 4.55
CA THR A 125 -23.57 9.29 5.80
C THR A 125 -22.45 8.27 5.65
N ARG A 126 -22.16 7.86 4.42
CA ARG A 126 -21.05 6.98 4.04
C ARG A 126 -20.53 7.35 2.65
N ILE A 127 -19.30 6.97 2.37
CA ILE A 127 -18.68 7.02 1.03
C ILE A 127 -18.36 5.57 0.62
N PRO A 128 -18.63 5.15 -0.63
CA PRO A 128 -18.24 3.82 -1.12
C PRO A 128 -16.70 3.66 -1.13
N LEU A 129 -16.23 2.45 -1.37
CA LEU A 129 -14.79 2.15 -1.41
C LEU A 129 -14.08 2.97 -2.50
N ILE A 130 -13.18 3.86 -2.09
CA ILE A 130 -12.42 4.74 -3.01
C ILE A 130 -11.00 4.25 -3.29
N GLY A 131 -10.54 3.16 -2.69
CA GLY A 131 -9.17 2.63 -2.88
C GLY A 131 -8.77 2.24 -4.31
N LYS A 132 -9.69 2.35 -5.29
CA LYS A 132 -9.42 2.20 -6.73
C LYS A 132 -9.18 3.53 -7.46
N LEU A 133 -9.45 4.67 -6.81
CA LEU A 133 -9.23 6.02 -7.35
C LEU A 133 -7.74 6.38 -7.22
N ALA A 134 -6.87 5.58 -7.84
CA ALA A 134 -5.42 5.66 -7.62
C ALA A 134 -4.81 7.02 -7.97
N ALA A 135 -5.43 7.75 -8.92
CA ALA A 135 -4.99 9.09 -9.34
C ALA A 135 -5.48 10.23 -8.41
N LEU A 136 -6.29 9.95 -7.38
CA LEU A 136 -6.94 10.97 -6.57
C LEU A 136 -5.92 11.79 -5.80
N ALA A 137 -5.92 13.11 -6.05
CA ALA A 137 -5.01 14.08 -5.44
C ALA A 137 -5.72 14.97 -4.42
N ILE A 138 -7.00 15.28 -4.66
CA ILE A 138 -7.82 16.14 -3.80
C ILE A 138 -9.14 15.45 -3.53
N PHE A 139 -9.43 15.25 -2.24
CA PHE A 139 -10.69 14.67 -1.77
C PHE A 139 -11.34 15.60 -0.75
N ASP A 140 -12.52 16.12 -1.10
CA ASP A 140 -13.29 17.00 -0.23
C ASP A 140 -14.69 16.42 0.05
N VAL A 141 -14.95 16.11 1.31
CA VAL A 141 -16.22 15.63 1.85
C VAL A 141 -16.71 16.51 3.00
N SER A 142 -16.24 17.75 3.08
CA SER A 142 -16.60 18.66 4.17
C SER A 142 -18.11 18.96 4.21
N TYR A 143 -18.68 19.29 5.36
CA TYR A 143 -20.11 19.58 5.51
C TYR A 143 -21.00 18.40 5.03
N ASN A 144 -20.78 17.23 5.61
CA ASN A 144 -21.60 16.03 5.42
C ASN A 144 -21.98 15.43 6.78
N GLU A 145 -22.47 14.19 6.80
CA GLU A 145 -22.89 13.49 8.00
C GLU A 145 -22.03 12.23 8.28
N LEU A 146 -20.80 12.19 7.76
CA LEU A 146 -19.91 11.03 7.86
C LEU A 146 -19.49 10.77 9.31
N THR A 147 -19.56 9.51 9.75
CA THR A 147 -19.05 9.07 11.07
C THR A 147 -17.62 8.55 11.03
N GLU A 148 -17.13 8.21 9.84
CA GLU A 148 -15.79 7.69 9.56
C GLU A 148 -15.33 8.15 8.17
N LEU A 149 -14.02 8.18 7.94
CA LEU A 149 -13.45 8.32 6.59
C LEU A 149 -13.65 7.00 5.83
N PRO A 150 -13.76 7.01 4.49
CA PRO A 150 -13.99 5.79 3.72
C PRO A 150 -12.87 4.77 3.88
N ASP A 151 -13.25 3.49 3.96
CA ASP A 151 -12.33 2.37 3.86
C ASP A 151 -11.44 2.48 2.60
N GLY A 152 -10.16 2.19 2.77
CA GLY A 152 -9.17 2.30 1.70
C GLY A 152 -8.73 3.73 1.38
N ILE A 153 -9.14 4.76 2.13
CA ILE A 153 -8.59 6.13 1.99
C ILE A 153 -7.07 6.15 2.14
N SER A 154 -6.52 5.30 3.02
CA SER A 154 -5.07 5.14 3.27
C SER A 154 -4.40 4.10 2.36
N GLU A 155 -5.16 3.45 1.46
CA GLU A 155 -4.69 2.34 0.60
C GLU A 155 -4.61 2.79 -0.87
N ASN A 156 -3.50 2.50 -1.57
CA ASN A 156 -3.33 2.75 -3.01
C ASN A 156 -3.50 4.21 -3.48
N HIS A 157 -3.33 5.19 -2.60
CA HIS A 157 -3.44 6.62 -2.91
C HIS A 157 -2.08 7.31 -2.93
N GLU A 158 -1.28 7.04 -3.97
CA GLU A 158 0.07 7.58 -4.12
C GLU A 158 0.10 9.09 -4.39
N TYR A 159 -1.01 9.65 -4.90
CA TYR A 159 -1.10 11.06 -5.30
C TYR A 159 -1.90 11.94 -4.33
N LEU A 160 -2.54 11.37 -3.30
CA LEU A 160 -3.45 12.11 -2.43
C LEU A 160 -2.69 13.14 -1.59
N THR A 161 -2.98 14.42 -1.84
CA THR A 161 -2.32 15.57 -1.20
C THR A 161 -3.22 16.29 -0.21
N GLN A 162 -4.52 16.28 -0.45
CA GLN A 162 -5.48 17.05 0.35
C GLN A 162 -6.69 16.20 0.69
N ILE A 163 -6.94 16.04 1.99
CA ILE A 163 -8.18 15.49 2.53
C ILE A 163 -8.87 16.60 3.30
N ARG A 164 -10.07 16.98 2.87
CA ARG A 164 -10.95 17.88 3.61
C ARG A 164 -12.21 17.14 4.03
N ALA A 165 -12.41 17.02 5.32
CA ALA A 165 -13.54 16.34 5.95
C ALA A 165 -14.08 17.14 7.15
N GLY A 166 -13.89 18.47 7.13
CA GLY A 166 -14.40 19.36 8.17
C GLY A 166 -15.92 19.35 8.24
N HIS A 167 -16.51 19.71 9.38
CA HIS A 167 -17.96 19.74 9.57
C HIS A 167 -18.66 18.41 9.23
N ASN A 168 -18.23 17.34 9.90
CA ASN A 168 -18.82 16.01 9.79
C ASN A 168 -19.16 15.47 11.20
N LYS A 169 -19.39 14.16 11.32
CA LYS A 169 -19.63 13.46 12.59
C LYS A 169 -18.52 12.45 12.91
N LEU A 170 -17.30 12.64 12.37
CA LEU A 170 -16.18 11.71 12.49
C LEU A 170 -15.85 11.47 13.96
N THR A 171 -15.78 10.20 14.37
CA THR A 171 -15.46 9.82 15.76
C THR A 171 -14.00 9.43 15.96
N GLU A 172 -13.35 8.98 14.90
CA GLU A 172 -11.94 8.58 14.89
C GLU A 172 -11.31 8.86 13.52
N LEU A 173 -9.98 8.85 13.49
CA LEU A 173 -9.19 8.88 12.27
C LEU A 173 -8.42 7.56 12.13
N PRO A 174 -8.21 7.06 10.89
CA PRO A 174 -7.41 5.87 10.66
C PRO A 174 -5.98 6.06 11.18
N GLU A 175 -5.45 5.07 11.90
CA GLU A 175 -4.04 5.08 12.35
C GLU A 175 -3.04 5.03 11.19
N ASP A 176 -3.48 4.51 10.04
CA ASP A 176 -2.69 4.29 8.85
C ASP A 176 -2.72 5.49 7.87
N LEU A 177 -3.28 6.64 8.26
CA LEU A 177 -3.17 7.88 7.49
C LEU A 177 -1.72 8.29 7.19
N SER A 178 -0.77 7.81 8.00
CA SER A 178 0.67 7.95 7.78
C SER A 178 1.18 7.29 6.49
N ASN A 179 0.43 6.34 5.93
CA ASN A 179 0.72 5.73 4.63
C ASN A 179 0.57 6.72 3.46
N LEU A 180 -0.14 7.83 3.65
CA LEU A 180 -0.34 8.83 2.62
C LEU A 180 0.91 9.72 2.49
N VAL A 181 1.90 9.20 1.77
CA VAL A 181 3.24 9.80 1.61
C VAL A 181 3.26 11.19 0.96
N ARG A 182 2.16 11.60 0.30
CA ARG A 182 2.00 12.93 -0.31
C ARG A 182 1.00 13.83 0.38
N LEU A 183 0.34 13.39 1.45
CA LEU A 183 -0.66 14.20 2.16
C LEU A 183 0.01 15.45 2.74
N THR A 184 -0.40 16.62 2.25
CA THR A 184 0.08 17.93 2.71
C THR A 184 -0.90 18.63 3.62
N THR A 185 -2.20 18.43 3.38
CA THR A 185 -3.29 19.11 4.09
C THR A 185 -4.33 18.11 4.56
N LEU A 186 -4.59 18.10 5.86
CA LEU A 186 -5.66 17.34 6.48
C LEU A 186 -6.57 18.29 7.27
N ASP A 187 -7.80 18.49 6.80
CA ASP A 187 -8.84 19.21 7.54
C ASP A 187 -9.89 18.22 8.06
N VAL A 188 -10.02 18.16 9.38
CA VAL A 188 -10.98 17.34 10.13
C VAL A 188 -11.67 18.19 11.21
N SER A 189 -11.73 19.50 11.01
CA SER A 189 -12.35 20.44 11.94
C SER A 189 -13.84 20.17 12.15
N GLU A 190 -14.39 20.62 13.27
CA GLU A 190 -15.83 20.58 13.57
C GLU A 190 -16.41 19.16 13.41
N ASN A 191 -15.80 18.22 14.13
CA ASN A 191 -16.13 16.80 14.15
C ASN A 191 -16.30 16.29 15.60
N LYS A 192 -16.36 14.96 15.81
CA LYS A 192 -16.55 14.33 17.12
C LYS A 192 -15.33 13.52 17.57
N LEU A 193 -14.14 13.85 17.08
CA LEU A 193 -12.90 13.16 17.41
C LEU A 193 -12.62 13.30 18.91
N LYS A 194 -12.36 12.17 19.57
CA LYS A 194 -11.98 12.13 20.99
C LYS A 194 -10.47 12.14 21.22
N ASP A 195 -9.72 11.72 20.21
CA ASP A 195 -8.27 11.71 20.21
C ASP A 195 -7.74 11.82 18.76
N LEU A 196 -6.43 11.93 18.60
CA LEU A 196 -5.74 11.87 17.31
C LEU A 196 -4.79 10.68 17.29
N PRO A 197 -4.70 9.94 16.16
CA PRO A 197 -3.73 8.85 16.04
C PRO A 197 -2.31 9.42 16.14
N LEU A 198 -1.49 8.80 16.98
CA LEU A 198 -0.12 9.27 17.22
C LEU A 198 0.75 9.18 15.95
N GLN A 199 0.45 8.22 15.09
CA GLN A 199 1.04 7.98 13.77
C GLN A 199 0.85 9.17 12.82
N LEU A 200 -0.08 10.08 13.10
CA LEU A 200 -0.21 11.32 12.31
C LEU A 200 1.09 12.12 12.31
N CYS A 201 1.92 12.00 13.35
CA CYS A 201 3.24 12.63 13.39
C CYS A 201 4.26 12.04 12.39
N GLU A 202 3.97 10.86 11.82
CA GLU A 202 4.83 10.13 10.89
C GLU A 202 4.45 10.42 9.42
N CYS A 203 3.39 11.21 9.15
CA CYS A 203 3.05 11.66 7.81
C CYS A 203 4.18 12.55 7.24
N PRO A 204 4.89 12.14 6.17
CA PRO A 204 6.16 12.76 5.80
C PRO A 204 6.01 14.17 5.21
N LYS A 205 4.87 14.44 4.55
CA LYS A 205 4.62 15.71 3.85
C LYS A 205 3.52 16.56 4.49
N LEU A 206 2.96 16.15 5.63
CA LEU A 206 1.86 16.87 6.27
C LEU A 206 2.36 18.22 6.79
N LYS A 207 1.81 19.30 6.26
CA LYS A 207 2.19 20.69 6.57
C LYS A 207 1.06 21.45 7.27
N GLU A 208 -0.17 21.09 6.95
CA GLU A 208 -1.37 21.75 7.43
C GLU A 208 -2.30 20.72 8.03
N PHE A 209 -2.65 20.93 9.29
CA PHE A 209 -3.66 20.15 10.00
C PHE A 209 -4.64 21.10 10.66
N ASN A 210 -5.92 20.91 10.38
CA ASN A 210 -7.01 21.62 11.04
C ASN A 210 -7.91 20.61 11.75
N GLY A 211 -7.84 20.57 13.08
CA GLY A 211 -8.67 19.70 13.92
C GLY A 211 -9.53 20.48 14.92
N LYS A 212 -9.66 21.80 14.74
CA LYS A 212 -10.42 22.67 15.66
C LYS A 212 -11.87 22.22 15.79
N GLY A 213 -12.48 22.38 16.96
CA GLY A 213 -13.91 22.07 17.13
C GLY A 213 -14.20 20.57 17.28
N ASN A 214 -13.20 19.80 17.74
CA ASN A 214 -13.35 18.40 18.13
C ASN A 214 -13.39 18.24 19.66
N CYS A 215 -13.88 17.10 20.14
CA CYS A 215 -14.01 16.79 21.56
C CYS A 215 -12.79 16.03 22.13
N ILE A 216 -11.57 16.54 21.88
CA ILE A 216 -10.33 15.88 22.28
C ILE A 216 -10.24 15.78 23.82
N GLY A 217 -10.14 14.56 24.34
CA GLY A 217 -10.17 14.30 25.78
C GLY A 217 -8.94 14.80 26.52
N GLU A 218 -7.76 14.73 25.89
CA GLU A 218 -6.51 15.23 26.47
C GLU A 218 -6.46 16.76 26.37
N ARG A 219 -6.52 17.45 27.51
CA ARG A 219 -6.70 18.91 27.59
C ARG A 219 -5.56 19.72 26.95
N ARG A 220 -4.34 19.20 26.93
CA ARG A 220 -3.16 19.88 26.39
C ARG A 220 -3.13 19.76 24.87
N LEU A 221 -3.39 18.57 24.33
CA LEU A 221 -3.55 18.29 22.92
C LEU A 221 -4.73 19.09 22.36
N ALA A 222 -5.88 19.10 23.05
CA ALA A 222 -7.04 19.91 22.69
C ALA A 222 -6.67 21.39 22.51
N LYS A 223 -5.95 21.98 23.47
CA LYS A 223 -5.46 23.37 23.35
C LYS A 223 -4.53 23.59 22.16
N MET A 224 -3.61 22.66 21.89
CA MET A 224 -2.70 22.78 20.74
C MET A 224 -3.45 22.73 19.41
N VAL A 225 -4.46 21.87 19.32
CA VAL A 225 -5.32 21.70 18.14
C VAL A 225 -6.20 22.94 17.94
N ASP A 226 -6.90 23.41 18.97
CA ASP A 226 -7.78 24.58 18.87
C ASP A 226 -7.03 25.89 18.57
N GLN A 227 -5.78 26.01 19.02
CA GLN A 227 -4.91 27.15 18.73
C GLN A 227 -4.19 27.04 17.38
N GLY A 228 -4.41 25.96 16.61
CA GLY A 228 -3.75 25.75 15.32
C GLY A 228 -2.23 25.59 15.42
N GLN A 229 -1.71 25.13 16.56
CA GLN A 229 -0.27 25.01 16.80
C GLN A 229 0.31 23.73 16.20
N PHE A 230 0.26 23.60 14.87
CA PHE A 230 0.62 22.36 14.15
C PHE A 230 1.97 21.77 14.58
N LYS A 231 3.05 22.56 14.56
CA LYS A 231 4.41 22.07 14.92
C LYS A 231 4.50 21.57 16.37
N VAL A 232 3.81 22.25 17.30
CA VAL A 232 3.80 21.89 18.71
C VAL A 232 3.00 20.61 18.93
N MET A 233 1.85 20.50 18.26
CA MET A 233 1.02 19.31 18.24
C MET A 233 1.80 18.10 17.70
N MET A 234 2.46 18.22 16.55
CA MET A 234 3.27 17.13 15.96
C MET A 234 4.41 16.68 16.90
N THR A 235 5.06 17.64 17.57
CA THR A 235 6.10 17.34 18.57
C THR A 235 5.50 16.61 19.79
N TYR A 236 4.29 17.00 20.22
CA TYR A 236 3.59 16.33 21.30
C TYR A 236 3.21 14.89 20.92
N LEU A 237 2.60 14.69 19.74
CA LEU A 237 2.24 13.36 19.25
C LEU A 237 3.47 12.45 19.12
N SER A 238 4.58 12.97 18.55
CA SER A 238 5.84 12.23 18.46
C SER A 238 6.40 11.83 19.84
N ALA A 239 6.34 12.74 20.82
CA ALA A 239 6.79 12.45 22.17
C ALA A 239 5.89 11.42 22.87
N GLU A 240 4.58 11.46 22.66
CA GLU A 240 3.66 10.47 23.22
C GLU A 240 3.79 9.11 22.53
N LEU A 241 4.03 9.09 21.21
CA LEU A 241 4.32 7.87 20.45
C LEU A 241 5.59 7.20 20.97
N GLN A 242 6.64 7.98 21.24
CA GLN A 242 7.87 7.47 21.83
C GLN A 242 7.62 6.93 23.25
N LYS A 243 6.82 7.61 24.07
CA LYS A 243 6.46 7.10 25.41
C LYS A 243 5.61 5.83 25.33
N GLN A 244 4.71 5.72 24.36
CA GLN A 244 3.91 4.51 24.14
C GLN A 244 4.83 3.35 23.79
N LYS A 245 5.74 3.53 22.82
CA LYS A 245 6.76 2.52 22.45
C LYS A 245 7.68 2.18 23.63
N GLU A 246 8.04 3.16 24.47
CA GLU A 246 8.81 2.92 25.70
C GLU A 246 8.01 2.20 26.79
N ARG A 247 6.70 2.41 26.92
CA ARG A 247 5.84 1.72 27.89
C ARG A 247 5.60 0.28 27.47
N GLU A 248 5.35 0.07 26.18
CA GLU A 248 5.28 -1.26 25.55
C GLU A 248 6.64 -1.99 25.65
N GLY A 249 7.75 -1.25 25.59
CA GLY A 249 9.10 -1.77 25.82
C GLY A 249 9.55 -1.88 27.28
N LYS A 250 8.77 -1.42 28.28
CA LYS A 250 9.15 -1.40 29.73
C LYS A 250 8.48 -2.49 30.58
N SER A 251 7.65 -3.37 30.00
CA SER A 251 7.36 -4.67 30.63
C SER A 251 8.60 -5.58 30.67
N ASP A 252 9.59 -5.31 29.81
CA ASP A 252 10.93 -5.88 29.87
C ASP A 252 11.97 -4.81 30.25
N LYS A 253 12.61 -5.01 31.41
CA LYS A 253 13.83 -4.31 31.88
C LYS A 253 13.65 -2.87 32.40
N LYS A 254 13.33 -2.81 33.70
CA LYS A 254 13.94 -1.84 34.63
C LYS A 254 15.47 -1.86 34.48
N SER A 255 16.09 -0.79 33.98
CA SER A 255 17.10 0.01 34.71
C SER A 255 18.03 0.84 33.82
N LYS A 256 18.23 2.08 34.27
CA LYS A 256 19.33 3.02 34.05
C LYS A 256 19.40 3.83 32.73
N SER A 257 19.04 5.10 32.95
CA SER A 257 19.24 6.31 32.17
C SER A 257 20.70 6.79 32.10
N LYS A 258 21.08 7.49 31.01
CA LYS A 258 21.62 8.86 31.06
C LYS A 258 21.71 9.53 29.67
N LYS A 259 21.28 10.80 29.64
CA LYS A 259 21.22 11.79 28.54
C LYS A 259 22.57 12.13 27.90
N LYS A 260 22.55 12.47 26.60
CA LYS A 260 23.16 13.67 25.96
C LYS A 260 22.54 13.83 24.55
N LYS A 261 21.67 14.82 24.31
CA LYS A 261 21.87 16.23 23.90
C LYS A 261 21.95 16.39 22.36
N LYS A 262 20.92 17.06 21.83
CA LYS A 262 20.62 17.44 20.43
C LYS A 262 21.83 17.90 19.62
N GLY A 263 21.97 17.32 18.42
CA GLY A 263 22.47 17.99 17.22
C GLY A 263 21.28 18.31 16.31
N LYS A 264 21.34 19.46 15.66
CA LYS A 264 20.35 20.13 14.81
C LYS A 264 20.88 19.98 13.39
N ASP A 265 20.04 19.61 12.41
CA ASP A 265 20.15 19.92 10.97
C ASP A 265 18.97 19.19 10.27
N LYS A 266 18.09 19.86 9.51
CA LYS A 266 18.20 20.63 8.26
C LYS A 266 18.16 19.72 7.04
N ASP A 267 17.10 19.98 6.26
CA ASP A 267 16.87 19.79 4.82
C ASP A 267 17.11 18.41 4.22
N ASP A 268 16.13 17.87 3.50
CA ASP A 268 16.31 16.94 2.37
C ASP A 268 14.99 16.96 1.56
N GLU A 269 14.94 17.49 0.35
CA GLU A 269 15.56 17.05 -0.92
C GLU A 269 14.85 15.86 -1.57
N GLU A 270 14.62 16.03 -2.87
CA GLU A 270 13.81 15.21 -3.77
C GLU A 270 14.54 13.90 -4.07
N ILE A 271 13.91 12.73 -3.86
CA ILE A 271 14.54 11.42 -4.08
C ILE A 271 14.56 11.09 -5.58
N ASP A 272 15.75 11.17 -6.16
CA ASP A 272 16.06 10.73 -7.53
C ASP A 272 16.29 9.21 -7.56
N LEU A 273 15.34 8.47 -8.15
CA LEU A 273 15.28 7.01 -8.19
C LEU A 273 16.40 6.35 -9.01
N ALA A 274 17.06 7.09 -9.91
CA ALA A 274 18.10 6.55 -10.80
C ALA A 274 19.42 6.20 -10.09
N LYS A 275 19.52 6.43 -8.78
CA LYS A 275 20.76 6.28 -8.01
C LYS A 275 20.83 5.02 -7.15
N ASN A 276 19.71 4.39 -6.79
CA ASN A 276 19.69 3.24 -5.88
C ASN A 276 20.26 1.97 -6.53
N MET A 277 20.82 1.07 -5.71
CA MET A 277 21.52 -0.13 -6.19
C MET A 277 21.15 -1.42 -5.47
N ILE A 278 21.30 -2.53 -6.20
CA ILE A 278 21.44 -3.86 -5.62
C ILE A 278 22.87 -4.34 -5.85
N SER A 279 23.59 -4.64 -4.77
CA SER A 279 24.92 -5.27 -4.82
C SER A 279 24.78 -6.76 -4.59
N VAL A 280 25.15 -7.56 -5.59
CA VAL A 280 25.05 -9.03 -5.52
C VAL A 280 26.38 -9.60 -5.01
N LEU A 281 26.33 -10.28 -3.85
CA LEU A 281 27.44 -11.08 -3.33
C LEU A 281 27.37 -12.48 -3.93
N ARG A 282 28.51 -12.94 -4.47
CA ARG A 282 28.63 -14.30 -5.01
C ARG A 282 28.47 -15.35 -3.91
N PHE A 283 28.00 -16.52 -4.33
CA PHE A 283 28.13 -17.71 -3.51
C PHE A 283 29.62 -17.97 -3.22
N PRO A 284 30.05 -18.07 -1.94
CA PRO A 284 31.45 -18.23 -1.59
C PRO A 284 31.96 -19.61 -2.05
N LEU A 285 32.91 -19.61 -3.00
CA LEU A 285 33.51 -20.82 -3.57
C LEU A 285 34.69 -21.36 -2.75
N GLU A 286 35.33 -20.51 -1.94
CA GLU A 286 36.62 -20.81 -1.31
C GLU A 286 36.47 -21.54 0.05
N ASP A 287 35.37 -21.30 0.79
CA ASP A 287 35.22 -21.78 2.18
C ASP A 287 33.97 -22.66 2.43
N GLU A 288 33.20 -23.02 1.38
CA GLU A 288 31.91 -23.75 1.46
C GLU A 288 30.87 -23.19 2.46
N SER A 289 31.06 -21.96 2.97
CA SER A 289 30.23 -21.33 4.01
C SER A 289 28.88 -20.80 3.51
N GLY A 290 28.64 -20.88 2.20
CA GLY A 290 27.43 -20.40 1.54
C GLY A 290 26.21 -21.27 1.85
N VAL A 291 25.05 -20.63 1.99
CA VAL A 291 23.81 -21.38 2.24
C VAL A 291 23.41 -22.16 0.99
N THR A 292 23.32 -23.48 1.15
CA THR A 292 22.83 -24.40 0.12
C THR A 292 21.48 -24.98 0.54
N VAL A 293 20.54 -25.07 -0.40
CA VAL A 293 19.24 -25.74 -0.23
C VAL A 293 19.21 -27.01 -1.10
N SER A 294 19.05 -28.17 -0.48
CA SER A 294 18.89 -29.45 -1.19
C SER A 294 17.41 -29.78 -1.35
N VAL A 295 16.97 -29.93 -2.60
CA VAL A 295 15.60 -30.28 -2.97
C VAL A 295 15.46 -31.80 -3.02
N GLN A 296 14.60 -32.33 -2.16
CA GLN A 296 14.34 -33.77 -2.04
C GLN A 296 13.18 -34.21 -2.94
N VAL A 297 13.25 -35.46 -3.42
CA VAL A 297 12.26 -36.04 -4.34
C VAL A 297 10.80 -35.87 -3.89
N PRO A 298 10.43 -36.03 -2.61
CA PRO A 298 9.02 -35.93 -2.18
C PRO A 298 8.37 -34.58 -2.52
N VAL A 299 9.12 -33.47 -2.42
CA VAL A 299 8.55 -32.12 -2.60
C VAL A 299 8.21 -31.82 -4.04
N VAL A 300 8.90 -32.45 -4.99
CA VAL A 300 8.75 -32.22 -6.44
C VAL A 300 7.32 -32.49 -6.90
N THR A 301 6.60 -33.41 -6.26
CA THR A 301 5.22 -33.79 -6.60
C THR A 301 4.15 -32.89 -5.98
N VAL A 302 4.53 -32.03 -5.03
CA VAL A 302 3.59 -31.20 -4.25
C VAL A 302 3.82 -29.71 -4.51
N ARG A 303 5.07 -29.25 -4.44
CA ARG A 303 5.46 -27.85 -4.65
C ARG A 303 6.92 -27.79 -5.13
N PRO A 304 7.20 -28.02 -6.42
CA PRO A 304 8.55 -28.29 -6.92
C PRO A 304 9.50 -27.09 -6.96
N TYR A 305 8.98 -25.85 -7.01
CA TYR A 305 9.81 -24.68 -7.30
C TYR A 305 10.12 -23.90 -6.03
N ILE A 306 11.40 -23.61 -5.83
CA ILE A 306 11.93 -22.76 -4.76
C ILE A 306 13.03 -21.86 -5.32
N VAL A 307 13.07 -20.61 -4.87
CA VAL A 307 14.14 -19.65 -5.10
C VAL A 307 14.47 -19.01 -3.75
N CYS A 308 15.76 -18.85 -3.46
CA CYS A 308 16.21 -18.22 -2.23
C CYS A 308 17.29 -17.17 -2.52
N CYS A 309 17.38 -16.16 -1.66
CA CYS A 309 18.54 -15.29 -1.51
C CYS A 309 18.68 -14.85 -0.05
N ILE A 310 19.85 -14.35 0.33
CA ILE A 310 20.04 -13.73 1.64
C ILE A 310 20.21 -12.23 1.43
N VAL A 311 19.41 -11.43 2.12
CA VAL A 311 19.62 -9.99 2.15
C VAL A 311 20.44 -9.66 3.40
N ARG A 312 21.64 -9.12 3.20
CA ARG A 312 22.61 -8.85 4.26
C ARG A 312 22.56 -7.40 4.72
N HIS A 313 22.89 -7.20 5.99
CA HIS A 313 23.10 -5.87 6.59
C HIS A 313 21.89 -4.92 6.44
N LEU A 314 20.68 -5.47 6.51
CA LEU A 314 19.46 -4.70 6.58
C LEU A 314 19.47 -3.83 7.84
N ASN A 315 19.01 -2.58 7.66
CA ASN A 315 18.79 -1.67 8.75
C ASN A 315 17.29 -1.44 8.94
N LEU A 316 16.62 -2.43 9.53
CA LEU A 316 15.19 -2.35 9.84
C LEU A 316 14.89 -1.43 11.04
N LYS A 317 15.93 -0.89 11.69
CA LYS A 317 15.85 0.14 12.74
C LYS A 317 16.08 1.57 12.24
N LYS A 318 16.39 1.77 10.96
CA LYS A 318 16.71 3.11 10.40
C LYS A 318 15.63 4.14 10.73
N SER A 319 14.38 3.70 10.68
CA SER A 319 13.21 4.46 11.12
C SER A 319 12.27 3.54 11.89
N LEU A 320 11.50 4.15 12.78
CA LEU A 320 10.65 3.54 13.79
C LEU A 320 9.59 2.56 13.23
N ASN A 321 9.28 2.66 11.92
CA ASN A 321 8.29 1.82 11.23
C ASN A 321 8.86 0.99 10.08
N MET A 322 10.16 1.04 9.81
CA MET A 322 10.75 0.34 8.64
C MET A 322 10.46 -1.17 8.68
N PHE A 323 10.58 -1.79 9.86
CA PHE A 323 10.21 -3.19 10.06
C PHE A 323 8.73 -3.45 9.73
N LYS A 324 7.81 -2.60 10.21
CA LYS A 324 6.38 -2.72 9.90
C LYS A 324 6.12 -2.57 8.41
N HIS A 325 6.73 -1.58 7.75
CA HIS A 325 6.62 -1.38 6.31
C HIS A 325 7.09 -2.62 5.53
N PHE A 326 8.18 -3.26 5.98
CA PHE A 326 8.67 -4.50 5.37
C PHE A 326 7.67 -5.67 5.53
N ILE A 327 7.01 -5.81 6.69
CA ILE A 327 5.96 -6.82 6.89
C ILE A 327 4.70 -6.52 6.05
N THR A 328 4.28 -5.25 6.00
CA THR A 328 3.13 -4.82 5.18
C THR A 328 3.41 -5.03 3.69
N LEU A 329 4.64 -4.77 3.23
CA LEU A 329 5.06 -5.06 1.87
C LEU A 329 4.89 -6.55 1.54
N GLN A 330 5.36 -7.45 2.40
CA GLN A 330 5.20 -8.89 2.20
C GLN A 330 3.72 -9.29 2.11
N THR A 331 2.88 -8.73 2.98
CA THR A 331 1.43 -8.99 2.98
C THR A 331 0.77 -8.50 1.69
N ARG A 332 1.12 -7.29 1.23
CA ARG A 332 0.66 -6.72 -0.04
C ARG A 332 1.05 -7.60 -1.23
N LEU A 333 2.31 -8.04 -1.31
CA LEU A 333 2.81 -8.90 -2.39
C LEU A 333 2.20 -10.30 -2.35
N HIS A 334 1.86 -10.83 -1.15
CA HIS A 334 1.10 -12.06 -1.01
C HIS A 334 -0.31 -11.93 -1.62
N ASP A 335 -0.96 -10.80 -1.45
CA ASP A 335 -2.31 -10.55 -1.98
C ASP A 335 -2.32 -10.26 -3.47
N THR A 336 -1.35 -9.48 -3.97
CA THR A 336 -1.26 -9.06 -5.38
C THR A 336 -0.48 -10.06 -6.23
N VAL A 337 0.86 -9.98 -6.20
CA VAL A 337 1.75 -10.71 -7.11
C VAL A 337 1.68 -12.21 -6.88
N CYS A 338 1.51 -12.66 -5.63
CA CYS A 338 1.37 -14.07 -5.30
C CYS A 338 -0.07 -14.61 -5.43
N GLN A 339 -1.02 -13.78 -5.86
CA GLN A 339 -2.43 -14.14 -6.04
C GLN A 339 -3.07 -14.76 -4.78
N LYS A 340 -2.97 -14.06 -3.64
CA LYS A 340 -3.42 -14.55 -2.32
C LYS A 340 -2.79 -15.90 -1.97
N ARG A 341 -1.46 -15.96 -2.14
CA ARG A 341 -0.59 -17.14 -1.94
C ARG A 341 -0.87 -18.35 -2.83
N GLN A 342 -1.74 -18.24 -3.84
CA GLN A 342 -2.03 -19.36 -4.74
C GLN A 342 -0.91 -19.59 -5.77
N ALA A 343 -0.35 -18.52 -6.32
CA ALA A 343 0.68 -18.62 -7.35
C ALA A 343 2.08 -18.82 -6.74
N ALA A 344 2.38 -18.15 -5.64
CA ALA A 344 3.66 -18.21 -4.95
C ALA A 344 3.51 -17.97 -3.44
N THR A 345 4.55 -18.22 -2.66
CA THR A 345 4.57 -17.86 -1.23
C THR A 345 5.93 -17.33 -0.87
N ILE A 346 5.97 -16.09 -0.40
CA ILE A 346 7.16 -15.46 0.19
C ILE A 346 7.24 -15.87 1.66
N ALA A 347 8.43 -16.25 2.12
CA ALA A 347 8.73 -16.44 3.51
C ALA A 347 10.09 -15.83 3.85
N THR A 348 10.14 -15.05 4.93
CA THR A 348 11.35 -14.41 5.44
C THR A 348 11.74 -14.98 6.79
N HIS A 349 13.01 -15.26 6.97
CA HIS A 349 13.57 -15.89 8.17
C HIS A 349 14.80 -15.11 8.66
N ASP A 350 14.91 -14.92 9.97
CA ASP A 350 16.12 -14.33 10.56
C ASP A 350 17.26 -15.35 10.49
N MET A 351 18.31 -15.01 9.75
CA MET A 351 19.47 -15.87 9.52
C MET A 351 20.17 -16.30 10.81
N LYS A 352 20.06 -15.51 11.89
CA LYS A 352 20.68 -15.81 13.18
C LYS A 352 20.17 -17.14 13.78
N PHE A 353 18.96 -17.55 13.43
CA PHE A 353 18.32 -18.75 13.97
C PHE A 353 18.30 -19.94 12.99
N ILE A 354 19.01 -19.85 11.87
CA ILE A 354 19.03 -20.87 10.83
C ILE A 354 20.41 -21.52 10.77
N LYS A 355 20.44 -22.85 10.66
CA LYS A 355 21.67 -23.61 10.43
C LYS A 355 21.67 -24.25 9.04
N GLY A 356 22.64 -23.87 8.21
CA GLY A 356 22.84 -24.52 6.90
C GLY A 356 23.56 -25.87 7.02
N PRO A 357 23.46 -26.75 6.00
CA PRO A 357 22.64 -26.63 4.78
C PRO A 357 21.14 -26.83 5.07
N LEU A 358 20.29 -26.36 4.15
CA LEU A 358 18.83 -26.48 4.26
C LEU A 358 18.31 -27.62 3.39
N THR A 359 17.22 -28.24 3.81
CA THR A 359 16.57 -29.35 3.09
C THR A 359 15.12 -28.98 2.77
N TYR A 360 14.80 -28.85 1.48
CA TYR A 360 13.44 -28.64 1.00
C TYR A 360 12.81 -29.98 0.62
N THR A 361 11.87 -30.46 1.41
CA THR A 361 11.29 -31.80 1.30
C THR A 361 9.77 -31.79 1.51
N ALA A 362 9.12 -32.95 1.40
CA ALA A 362 7.72 -33.12 1.80
C ALA A 362 7.56 -34.33 2.73
N GLU A 363 6.68 -34.18 3.72
CA GLU A 363 6.48 -35.16 4.79
C GLU A 363 5.02 -35.46 5.04
N PHE A 364 4.76 -36.61 5.68
CA PHE A 364 3.41 -36.93 6.12
C PHE A 364 2.93 -35.90 7.16
N PRO A 365 1.70 -35.36 7.03
CA PRO A 365 1.21 -34.29 7.90
C PRO A 365 1.22 -34.61 9.40
N GLN A 366 1.22 -35.88 9.79
CA GLN A 366 1.29 -36.30 11.20
C GLN A 366 2.71 -36.18 11.78
N LEU A 367 3.74 -36.29 10.93
CA LEU A 367 5.15 -36.26 11.31
C LEU A 367 5.76 -34.86 11.20
N LEU A 368 5.27 -34.05 10.26
CA LEU A 368 5.69 -32.66 10.11
C LEU A 368 5.23 -31.86 11.33
N LYS A 369 6.16 -31.44 12.17
CA LYS A 369 5.92 -30.60 13.34
C LYS A 369 6.53 -29.22 13.16
N ILE A 370 5.76 -28.19 13.50
CA ILE A 370 6.18 -26.79 13.39
C ILE A 370 5.61 -26.01 14.58
N THR A 371 6.35 -24.99 15.03
CA THR A 371 5.82 -23.93 15.91
C THR A 371 5.37 -22.78 15.01
N PRO A 372 4.07 -22.64 14.68
CA PRO A 372 3.59 -21.61 13.77
C PRO A 372 3.87 -20.21 14.30
N LEU A 373 4.07 -19.23 13.41
CA LEU A 373 4.22 -17.83 13.79
C LEU A 373 3.17 -17.40 14.83
N PHE A 374 3.61 -16.70 15.87
CA PHE A 374 2.79 -16.20 16.98
C PHE A 374 2.15 -17.27 17.87
N LYS A 375 2.54 -18.55 17.74
CA LYS A 375 2.14 -19.63 18.64
C LYS A 375 3.33 -20.12 19.44
N PHE A 376 3.12 -20.45 20.72
CA PHE A 376 4.16 -20.91 21.63
C PHE A 376 4.33 -22.43 21.68
N LYS A 377 3.44 -23.18 21.02
CA LYS A 377 3.41 -24.65 21.08
C LYS A 377 3.66 -25.23 19.69
N GLU A 378 4.50 -26.24 19.65
CA GLU A 378 4.71 -27.06 18.47
C GLU A 378 3.46 -27.90 18.20
N VAL A 379 3.02 -27.92 16.94
CA VAL A 379 1.84 -28.67 16.49
C VAL A 379 2.20 -29.44 15.22
N SER A 380 1.49 -30.56 14.99
CA SER A 380 1.60 -31.26 13.71
C SER A 380 0.92 -30.45 12.60
N ALA A 381 1.44 -30.55 11.37
CA ALA A 381 0.84 -29.92 10.20
C ALA A 381 -0.59 -30.41 9.97
N GLN A 382 -0.89 -31.68 10.28
CA GLN A 382 -2.26 -32.21 10.21
C GLN A 382 -3.22 -31.44 11.11
N LYS A 383 -2.83 -31.19 12.36
CA LYS A 383 -3.67 -30.45 13.31
C LYS A 383 -3.80 -28.99 12.86
N LEU A 384 -2.68 -28.35 12.54
CA LEU A 384 -2.68 -26.95 12.10
C LEU A 384 -3.58 -26.74 10.87
N MET A 385 -3.49 -27.64 9.88
CA MET A 385 -4.29 -27.56 8.67
C MET A 385 -5.79 -27.72 8.97
N ARG A 386 -6.14 -28.64 9.87
CA ARG A 386 -7.53 -28.83 10.31
C ARG A 386 -8.07 -27.57 10.98
N ASP A 387 -7.34 -27.02 11.95
CA ASP A 387 -7.74 -25.82 12.69
C ASP A 387 -7.96 -24.62 11.74
N LEU A 388 -7.07 -24.43 10.76
CA LEU A 388 -7.18 -23.35 9.77
C LEU A 388 -8.37 -23.53 8.80
N VAL A 389 -8.66 -24.77 8.39
CA VAL A 389 -9.83 -25.06 7.54
C VAL A 389 -11.12 -24.83 8.30
N GLU A 390 -11.19 -25.26 9.57
CA GLU A 390 -12.35 -25.02 10.44
C GLU A 390 -12.58 -23.51 10.68
N GLU A 391 -11.51 -22.74 10.93
CA GLU A 391 -11.56 -21.28 11.06
C GLU A 391 -12.07 -20.61 9.77
N ALA A 392 -11.54 -21.02 8.61
CA ALA A 392 -11.97 -20.49 7.32
C ALA A 392 -13.45 -20.80 7.01
N GLU A 393 -13.94 -21.99 7.41
CA GLU A 393 -15.34 -22.36 7.29
C GLU A 393 -16.26 -21.60 8.26
N ALA A 394 -15.82 -21.40 9.50
CA ALA A 394 -16.56 -20.61 10.49
C ALA A 394 -16.74 -19.17 9.99
N LEU A 395 -15.66 -18.53 9.52
CA LEU A 395 -15.69 -17.20 8.91
C LEU A 395 -16.58 -17.14 7.66
N ARG A 396 -16.59 -18.20 6.84
CA ARG A 396 -17.49 -18.29 5.67
C ARG A 396 -18.96 -18.31 6.11
N LYS A 397 -19.29 -19.11 7.14
CA LYS A 397 -20.65 -19.23 7.69
C LYS A 397 -21.11 -17.93 8.34
N GLU A 398 -20.26 -17.32 9.16
CA GLU A 398 -20.51 -16.03 9.83
C GLU A 398 -20.82 -14.93 8.81
N LYS A 399 -19.99 -14.81 7.76
CA LYS A 399 -20.18 -13.83 6.68
C LYS A 399 -21.25 -14.24 5.65
N LYS A 400 -22.01 -15.32 5.90
CA LYS A 400 -23.07 -15.86 5.02
C LYS A 400 -22.64 -16.02 3.55
N ARG A 401 -21.39 -16.44 3.31
CA ARG A 401 -20.84 -16.60 1.94
C ARG A 401 -21.04 -18.01 1.42
N ASN A 402 -21.38 -18.14 0.14
CA ASN A 402 -21.50 -19.45 -0.52
C ASN A 402 -20.13 -20.14 -0.71
N THR A 403 -19.06 -19.36 -0.89
CA THR A 403 -17.69 -19.87 -1.13
C THR A 403 -16.72 -19.37 -0.07
N ILE A 404 -15.67 -20.16 0.20
CA ILE A 404 -14.55 -19.75 1.07
C ILE A 404 -13.90 -18.48 0.50
N SER A 405 -13.50 -17.56 1.40
CA SER A 405 -12.83 -16.30 1.02
C SER A 405 -11.62 -16.59 0.14
N GLY A 406 -11.39 -15.74 -0.87
CA GLY A 406 -10.20 -15.82 -1.72
C GLY A 406 -8.88 -15.83 -0.94
N ILE A 407 -8.87 -15.25 0.26
CA ILE A 407 -7.71 -15.19 1.16
C ILE A 407 -7.37 -16.56 1.77
N HIS A 408 -8.34 -17.47 1.92
CA HIS A 408 -8.10 -18.82 2.46
C HIS A 408 -7.96 -19.89 1.37
N LYS A 409 -8.06 -19.52 0.09
CA LYS A 409 -7.96 -20.47 -1.03
C LYS A 409 -6.61 -21.18 -1.11
N TYR A 410 -5.53 -20.60 -0.56
CA TYR A 410 -4.23 -21.26 -0.51
C TYR A 410 -4.27 -22.57 0.30
N LEU A 411 -5.21 -22.74 1.23
CA LEU A 411 -5.41 -23.99 1.97
C LEU A 411 -5.81 -25.14 1.03
N GLU A 412 -6.56 -24.85 -0.03
CA GLU A 412 -7.00 -25.87 -0.99
C GLU A 412 -5.83 -26.45 -1.80
N LEU A 413 -4.67 -25.75 -1.88
CA LEU A 413 -3.49 -26.24 -2.61
C LEU A 413 -2.92 -27.55 -2.03
N LEU A 414 -3.07 -27.76 -0.73
CA LEU A 414 -2.59 -28.96 -0.04
C LEU A 414 -3.70 -30.00 0.19
N LYS A 415 -4.94 -29.69 -0.16
CA LYS A 415 -6.08 -30.58 0.08
C LYS A 415 -5.94 -31.86 -0.76
N GLY A 416 -6.05 -33.00 -0.08
CA GLY A 416 -5.91 -34.32 -0.72
C GLY A 416 -4.46 -34.73 -1.05
N LYS A 417 -3.46 -33.90 -0.72
CA LYS A 417 -2.04 -34.29 -0.85
C LYS A 417 -1.64 -35.22 0.30
N VAL A 418 -0.91 -36.28 -0.04
CA VAL A 418 -0.44 -37.29 0.93
C VAL A 418 0.67 -36.74 1.82
N GLN A 419 1.53 -35.87 1.26
CA GLN A 419 2.64 -35.24 1.94
C GLN A 419 2.58 -33.72 1.76
N TYR A 420 3.11 -33.00 2.75
CA TYR A 420 3.13 -31.54 2.81
C TYR A 420 4.56 -31.02 2.74
N PRO A 421 4.81 -29.95 1.97
CA PRO A 421 6.16 -29.43 1.77
C PRO A 421 6.66 -28.74 3.05
N CYS A 422 7.96 -28.80 3.30
CA CYS A 422 8.60 -28.09 4.40
C CYS A 422 10.05 -27.75 4.05
N LEU A 423 10.54 -26.66 4.63
CA LEU A 423 11.96 -26.34 4.64
C LEU A 423 12.52 -26.63 6.03
N ARG A 424 13.61 -27.40 6.06
CA ARG A 424 14.34 -27.78 7.28
C ARG A 424 15.73 -27.21 7.29
N ASP A 425 16.23 -26.94 8.48
CA ASP A 425 17.61 -26.59 8.72
C ASP A 425 18.46 -27.83 9.06
N ALA A 426 19.77 -27.67 9.21
CA ALA A 426 20.70 -28.77 9.51
C ALA A 426 20.51 -29.38 10.91
N SER A 427 19.74 -28.74 11.80
CA SER A 427 19.35 -29.32 13.09
C SER A 427 18.03 -30.08 13.03
N ASP A 428 17.53 -30.35 11.82
CA ASP A 428 16.25 -30.99 11.55
C ASP A 428 15.05 -30.19 12.10
N GLN A 429 15.21 -28.87 12.25
CA GLN A 429 14.11 -27.99 12.60
C GLN A 429 13.35 -27.59 11.34
N VAL A 430 12.03 -27.74 11.34
CA VAL A 430 11.16 -27.16 10.30
C VAL A 430 11.08 -25.64 10.50
N ILE A 431 11.62 -24.88 9.54
CA ILE A 431 11.62 -23.41 9.55
C ILE A 431 10.49 -22.82 8.71
N SER A 432 9.97 -23.57 7.73
CA SER A 432 8.87 -23.14 6.87
C SER A 432 7.94 -24.30 6.50
N PHE A 433 6.64 -24.03 6.45
CA PHE A 433 5.60 -24.91 5.95
C PHE A 433 4.77 -24.18 4.88
N PRO A 434 5.25 -24.11 3.62
CA PRO A 434 4.55 -23.41 2.54
C PRO A 434 3.31 -24.17 2.04
N PRO A 435 2.25 -23.50 1.57
CA PRO A 435 2.03 -22.05 1.57
C PRO A 435 1.45 -21.51 2.90
N ILE A 436 1.52 -22.30 3.98
CA ILE A 436 0.75 -22.10 5.21
C ILE A 436 1.39 -21.05 6.12
N THR A 437 2.60 -21.29 6.62
CA THR A 437 3.22 -20.44 7.64
C THR A 437 4.72 -20.69 7.82
N ASN A 438 5.41 -19.75 8.44
CA ASN A 438 6.80 -19.90 8.88
C ASN A 438 6.83 -20.39 10.33
N SER A 439 8.01 -20.84 10.78
CA SER A 439 8.22 -21.13 12.19
C SER A 439 8.52 -19.86 12.98
N ASP A 440 7.87 -19.71 14.13
CA ASP A 440 8.15 -18.66 15.12
C ASP A 440 9.62 -18.68 15.58
N LYS A 441 10.27 -19.84 15.54
CA LYS A 441 11.70 -20.02 15.88
C LYS A 441 12.66 -19.26 14.97
N THR A 442 12.22 -18.85 13.77
CA THR A 442 13.01 -18.11 12.78
C THR A 442 12.41 -16.74 12.45
N LYS A 443 11.51 -16.25 13.30
CA LYS A 443 10.78 -15.00 13.08
C LYS A 443 11.74 -13.81 13.05
N ILE A 444 11.53 -12.93 12.07
CA ILE A 444 12.24 -11.66 11.97
C ILE A 444 11.70 -10.63 12.96
N SER A 445 12.57 -9.72 13.40
CA SER A 445 12.24 -8.54 14.19
C SER A 445 12.92 -7.29 13.61
N ASP A 446 12.73 -6.13 14.24
CA ASP A 446 13.45 -4.92 13.87
C ASP A 446 14.97 -5.02 14.17
N GLU A 447 15.41 -5.97 15.01
CA GLU A 447 16.83 -6.32 15.19
C GLU A 447 17.44 -7.13 14.06
N THR A 448 16.63 -7.76 13.21
CA THR A 448 17.15 -8.65 12.18
C THR A 448 17.94 -7.87 11.13
N THR A 449 19.21 -8.24 10.96
CA THR A 449 20.10 -7.63 9.96
C THR A 449 20.26 -8.49 8.72
N ASP A 450 20.21 -9.81 8.87
CA ASP A 450 20.40 -10.75 7.77
C ASP A 450 19.14 -11.60 7.64
N ILE A 451 18.52 -11.58 6.47
CA ILE A 451 17.26 -12.29 6.21
C ILE A 451 17.47 -13.30 5.10
N LEU A 452 17.15 -14.57 5.37
CA LEU A 452 16.90 -15.54 4.31
C LEU A 452 15.50 -15.29 3.78
N ILE A 453 15.40 -15.01 2.49
CA ILE A 453 14.14 -14.94 1.78
C ILE A 453 14.01 -16.19 0.94
N GLU A 454 12.91 -16.91 1.10
CA GLU A 454 12.50 -17.98 0.19
C GLU A 454 11.21 -17.59 -0.54
N VAL A 455 11.10 -18.01 -1.79
CA VAL A 455 9.86 -17.97 -2.56
C VAL A 455 9.61 -19.35 -3.13
N THR A 456 8.48 -19.94 -2.77
CA THR A 456 8.06 -21.26 -3.25
C THR A 456 6.84 -21.17 -4.16
N SER A 457 6.73 -22.06 -5.14
CA SER A 457 5.61 -22.11 -6.07
C SER A 457 5.30 -23.54 -6.53
N SER A 458 4.02 -23.77 -6.85
CA SER A 458 3.56 -24.98 -7.55
C SER A 458 3.42 -24.79 -9.06
N THR A 459 3.56 -23.57 -9.59
CA THR A 459 3.33 -23.26 -11.00
C THR A 459 4.59 -23.25 -11.84
N SER A 460 5.57 -22.40 -11.52
CA SER A 460 6.84 -22.34 -12.26
C SER A 460 7.96 -21.70 -11.44
N LEU A 461 9.21 -21.92 -11.88
CA LEU A 461 10.38 -21.24 -11.32
C LEU A 461 10.36 -19.74 -11.61
N ASP A 462 9.89 -19.32 -12.79
CA ASP A 462 9.83 -17.91 -13.19
C ASP A 462 8.89 -17.11 -12.29
N VAL A 463 7.77 -17.71 -11.86
CA VAL A 463 6.89 -17.10 -10.86
C VAL A 463 7.62 -16.84 -9.54
N CYS A 464 8.49 -17.75 -9.09
CA CYS A 464 9.30 -17.52 -7.89
C CYS A 464 10.29 -16.35 -8.09
N LYS A 465 10.96 -16.32 -9.24
CA LYS A 465 11.94 -15.27 -9.57
C LYS A 465 11.30 -13.89 -9.65
N ASN A 466 10.18 -13.76 -10.37
CA ASN A 466 9.46 -12.49 -10.53
C ASN A 466 8.96 -11.94 -9.18
N VAL A 467 8.44 -12.81 -8.31
CA VAL A 467 8.01 -12.41 -6.96
C VAL A 467 9.20 -11.97 -6.11
N MET A 468 10.34 -12.68 -6.20
CA MET A 468 11.56 -12.33 -5.49
C MET A 468 12.13 -10.97 -5.98
N GLU A 469 12.14 -10.74 -7.29
CA GLU A 469 12.59 -9.49 -7.89
C GLU A 469 11.72 -8.31 -7.46
N GLU A 470 10.39 -8.46 -7.52
CA GLU A 470 9.47 -7.39 -7.08
C GLU A 470 9.62 -7.09 -5.58
N LEU A 471 9.83 -8.12 -4.74
CA LEU A 471 10.09 -7.93 -3.32
C LEU A 471 11.38 -7.14 -3.08
N LEU A 472 12.48 -7.48 -3.75
CA LEU A 472 13.76 -6.80 -3.60
C LEU A 472 13.69 -5.35 -4.10
N LYS A 473 13.02 -5.12 -5.23
CA LYS A 473 12.75 -3.80 -5.80
C LYS A 473 11.98 -2.92 -4.82
N GLU A 474 10.84 -3.40 -4.34
CA GLU A 474 9.97 -2.64 -3.43
C GLU A 474 10.62 -2.42 -2.07
N THR A 475 11.46 -3.36 -1.61
CA THR A 475 12.28 -3.17 -0.40
C THR A 475 13.19 -1.95 -0.54
N LEU A 476 13.86 -1.82 -1.69
CA LEU A 476 14.73 -0.67 -1.98
C LEU A 476 13.93 0.64 -2.10
N LEU A 477 12.75 0.61 -2.73
CA LEU A 477 11.85 1.76 -2.87
C LEU A 477 11.31 2.26 -1.52
N LEU A 478 11.10 1.37 -0.56
CA LEU A 478 10.76 1.73 0.83
C LEU A 478 11.92 2.38 1.60
N GLY A 479 13.09 2.54 0.97
CA GLY A 479 14.28 3.12 1.60
C GLY A 479 15.02 2.12 2.50
N ILE A 480 14.72 0.81 2.38
CA ILE A 480 15.39 -0.24 3.14
C ILE A 480 16.68 -0.63 2.38
N GLY A 481 17.80 -0.15 2.91
CA GLY A 481 19.14 -0.41 2.37
C GLY A 481 20.20 0.32 3.19
N ARG A 482 21.48 0.03 2.94
CA ARG A 482 22.59 0.78 3.55
C ARG A 482 22.99 1.98 2.67
N PRO A 483 23.45 3.10 3.24
CA PRO A 483 24.01 4.20 2.45
C PRO A 483 25.29 3.78 1.74
N ASP A 484 25.50 4.28 0.52
CA ASP A 484 26.73 4.12 -0.26
C ASP A 484 27.83 5.03 0.29
N ASN A 485 28.84 4.44 0.94
CA ASN A 485 29.97 5.17 1.52
C ASN A 485 31.20 5.19 0.58
N THR A 486 31.05 4.90 -0.71
CA THR A 486 32.19 4.96 -1.65
C THR A 486 32.69 6.40 -1.84
N PRO A 487 33.99 6.67 -1.69
CA PRO A 487 34.55 8.00 -1.96
C PRO A 487 34.40 8.32 -3.46
N PRO A 488 34.10 9.58 -3.84
CA PRO A 488 33.92 9.94 -5.24
C PRO A 488 35.22 9.69 -6.03
N SER A 489 35.13 8.84 -7.06
CA SER A 489 36.22 8.59 -8.00
C SER A 489 36.56 9.85 -8.80
N THR A 490 37.85 10.16 -8.88
CA THR A 490 38.43 11.24 -9.66
C THR A 490 38.31 10.97 -11.16
N GLU A 491 37.30 11.55 -11.81
CA GLU A 491 37.31 11.80 -13.26
C GLU A 491 37.17 13.31 -13.54
N PRO A 492 37.81 13.83 -14.60
CA PRO A 492 38.05 15.27 -14.75
C PRO A 492 36.76 15.96 -15.17
N LYS A 493 36.32 16.95 -14.39
CA LYS A 493 35.21 17.83 -14.77
C LYS A 493 35.72 18.97 -15.65
N GLU A 494 35.16 19.08 -16.86
CA GLU A 494 35.16 20.33 -17.59
C GLU A 494 34.40 21.40 -16.79
N ALA A 495 34.95 22.60 -16.83
CA ALA A 495 34.52 23.73 -16.04
C ALA A 495 33.20 24.30 -16.55
N ASP A 496 32.21 24.43 -15.66
CA ASP A 496 31.20 25.45 -15.82
C ASP A 496 30.91 26.10 -14.46
N THR A 497 31.09 27.41 -14.46
CA THR A 497 31.07 28.30 -13.29
C THR A 497 29.65 28.75 -12.99
N SER A 498 29.10 28.31 -11.85
CA SER A 498 28.07 29.08 -11.14
C SER A 498 28.13 28.75 -9.65
N GLU A 499 28.56 29.72 -8.86
CA GLU A 499 28.48 29.71 -7.41
C GLU A 499 27.01 29.77 -6.96
N GLY A 500 26.58 28.80 -6.15
CA GLY A 500 25.26 28.73 -5.54
C GLY A 500 25.25 27.70 -4.41
N ALA A 501 24.77 28.11 -3.24
CA ALA A 501 24.87 27.43 -1.95
C ALA A 501 24.38 25.97 -1.97
N GLY A 502 25.11 25.11 -1.22
CA GLY A 502 25.06 23.65 -1.29
C GLY A 502 23.69 23.00 -1.07
N ALA A 503 23.30 22.20 -2.07
CA ALA A 503 22.33 21.12 -2.00
C ALA A 503 23.04 19.82 -1.58
N THR A 504 22.54 19.11 -0.58
CA THR A 504 23.02 17.80 -0.13
C THR A 504 22.48 16.72 -1.06
N LYS A 505 23.31 16.28 -2.03
CA LYS A 505 22.97 15.20 -2.98
C LYS A 505 22.23 14.02 -2.28
N PRO A 506 21.13 13.49 -2.88
CA PRO A 506 20.36 12.40 -2.29
C PRO A 506 21.24 11.18 -2.00
N GLU A 507 21.16 10.66 -0.77
CA GLU A 507 21.90 9.48 -0.33
C GLU A 507 21.53 8.26 -1.17
N LYS A 508 22.53 7.66 -1.80
CA LYS A 508 22.41 6.45 -2.60
C LYS A 508 22.25 5.23 -1.70
N LEU A 509 21.18 4.45 -1.87
CA LEU A 509 20.92 3.25 -1.08
C LEU A 509 21.38 1.98 -1.80
N ILE A 510 21.98 1.06 -1.05
CA ILE A 510 22.45 -0.24 -1.53
C ILE A 510 21.73 -1.35 -0.76
N LEU A 511 21.08 -2.25 -1.48
CA LEU A 511 20.63 -3.55 -0.95
C LEU A 511 21.68 -4.62 -1.25
N VAL A 512 22.21 -5.29 -0.23
CA VAL A 512 23.23 -6.33 -0.42
C VAL A 512 22.55 -7.69 -0.46
N VAL A 513 22.61 -8.36 -1.61
CA VAL A 513 21.92 -9.63 -1.85
C VAL A 513 22.96 -10.72 -2.12
N GLU A 514 23.07 -11.68 -1.22
CA GLU A 514 23.92 -12.85 -1.35
C GLU A 514 23.20 -13.99 -2.05
N GLN A 515 23.92 -14.64 -2.97
CA GLN A 515 23.40 -15.78 -3.72
C GLN A 515 23.20 -17.01 -2.84
N VAL A 516 22.07 -17.69 -3.02
CA VAL A 516 21.82 -19.01 -2.41
C VAL A 516 21.84 -20.08 -3.50
N LYS A 517 22.54 -21.18 -3.22
CA LYS A 517 22.67 -22.32 -4.14
C LYS A 517 21.56 -23.33 -3.86
N ILE A 518 20.78 -23.69 -4.87
CA ILE A 518 19.77 -24.74 -4.79
C ILE A 518 20.24 -25.91 -5.63
N VAL A 519 20.34 -27.08 -4.99
CA VAL A 519 20.76 -28.33 -5.61
C VAL A 519 19.65 -29.36 -5.51
N ASP A 520 19.65 -30.37 -6.38
CA ASP A 520 18.79 -31.54 -6.18
C ASP A 520 19.37 -32.52 -5.15
N HIS A 521 18.64 -33.62 -4.94
CA HIS A 521 19.03 -34.70 -4.04
C HIS A 521 20.36 -35.39 -4.40
N GLU A 522 20.85 -35.24 -5.64
CA GLU A 522 22.15 -35.76 -6.10
C GLU A 522 23.26 -34.70 -5.99
N GLY A 523 22.93 -33.48 -5.55
CA GLY A 523 23.86 -32.37 -5.42
C GLY A 523 24.06 -31.57 -6.71
N ALA A 524 23.34 -31.88 -7.79
CA ALA A 524 23.44 -31.13 -9.03
C ALA A 524 22.74 -29.77 -8.92
N LEU A 525 23.38 -28.73 -9.45
CA LEU A 525 22.87 -27.36 -9.38
C LEU A 525 21.54 -27.23 -10.16
N LYS A 526 20.50 -26.77 -9.47
CA LYS A 526 19.19 -26.43 -10.07
C LYS A 526 19.03 -24.93 -10.26
N VAL A 527 19.32 -24.14 -9.23
CA VAL A 527 19.14 -22.69 -9.24
C VAL A 527 20.27 -22.05 -8.46
N LEU A 528 20.83 -20.98 -9.00
CA LEU A 528 21.69 -20.05 -8.26
C LEU A 528 21.04 -18.68 -8.42
N TYR A 529 20.52 -18.10 -7.34
CA TYR A 529 19.77 -16.84 -7.42
C TYR A 529 20.33 -15.78 -6.46
N PRO A 530 20.46 -14.51 -6.89
CA PRO A 530 20.20 -14.02 -8.26
C PRO A 530 21.35 -14.36 -9.22
N SER A 531 21.03 -14.97 -10.37
CA SER A 531 21.98 -15.25 -11.46
C SER A 531 22.22 -14.01 -12.34
N ARG A 532 23.05 -14.14 -13.39
CA ARG A 532 23.34 -13.06 -14.36
C ARG A 532 22.11 -12.52 -15.10
N THR A 533 21.08 -13.36 -15.27
CA THR A 533 19.87 -13.02 -16.03
C THR A 533 18.71 -12.54 -15.16
N ASP A 534 18.87 -12.56 -13.83
CA ASP A 534 17.85 -12.09 -12.89
C ASP A 534 18.10 -10.60 -12.53
N LEU A 535 17.12 -9.89 -11.97
CA LEU A 535 17.25 -8.47 -11.59
C LEU A 535 17.57 -7.53 -12.78
N THR A 536 16.95 -7.78 -13.94
CA THR A 536 17.13 -6.95 -15.15
C THR A 536 16.02 -5.91 -15.23
N CYS A 537 16.10 -4.87 -14.40
CA CYS A 537 15.09 -3.81 -14.34
C CYS A 537 15.77 -2.43 -14.44
N ASP A 538 15.16 -1.51 -15.19
CA ASP A 538 15.65 -0.13 -15.36
C ASP A 538 15.48 0.73 -14.08
N ALA A 539 14.83 0.19 -13.04
CA ALA A 539 14.49 0.92 -11.82
C ALA A 539 15.67 1.12 -10.83
N PHE A 540 16.76 0.34 -10.95
CA PHE A 540 17.94 0.44 -10.08
C PHE A 540 19.18 -0.17 -10.74
N GLN A 541 20.37 0.28 -10.33
CA GLN A 541 21.62 -0.27 -10.85
C GLN A 541 22.00 -1.55 -10.11
N VAL A 542 22.26 -2.64 -10.83
CA VAL A 542 22.75 -3.89 -10.24
C VAL A 542 24.26 -3.98 -10.37
N ILE A 543 24.99 -3.89 -9.24
CA ILE A 543 26.42 -4.20 -9.20
C ILE A 543 26.57 -5.68 -8.91
N ARG A 544 27.30 -6.37 -9.77
CA ARG A 544 27.71 -7.75 -9.55
C ARG A 544 29.20 -7.75 -9.34
N ASN A 545 29.63 -7.97 -8.11
CA ASN A 545 31.06 -8.03 -7.78
C ASN A 545 31.60 -9.33 -8.39
N TYR A 546 32.15 -9.23 -9.59
CA TYR A 546 32.56 -10.37 -10.40
C TYR A 546 34.05 -10.64 -10.44
N ASP A 547 34.80 -9.93 -9.62
CA ASP A 547 36.25 -10.08 -9.50
C ASP A 547 36.59 -11.13 -8.43
#